data_AF-A0A2U8IBB3-F1
#
_entry.id   AF-A0A2U8IBB3-F1
#
_cell.length_a   1.000
_cell.length_b   1.000
_cell.length_c   1.000
_cell.angle_alpha   90.00
_cell.angle_beta   90.00
_cell.angle_gamma   90.00
#
_symmetry.space_group_name_H-M   'P 1'
#
loop_
_entity.id
_entity.type
_entity.pdbx_description
1 polymer ?
#
loop_
_entity_poly.entity_id
_entity_poly.type
_entity_poly.pdbx_seq_one_letter_code
_entity_poly.pdbx_strand_id
1 'polypeptide(L)' 'MLKPILLVCQGCLSGESMVKGAREMAQFKLRIPDELLKELKQAAKENMRSVNAEILLRLVKEDYRKRINDF' A
#
# COMPACT_ATOMS: atom_id res chain seq x y z
N MET A 1 -3.18 20.59 1.73
CA MET A 1 -3.64 19.95 2.99
C MET A 1 -3.32 18.46 2.98
N LEU A 2 -3.27 17.78 4.13
CA LEU A 2 -3.10 16.32 4.15
C LEU A 2 -4.44 15.63 3.86
N LYS A 3 -4.50 14.76 2.84
CA LYS A 3 -5.71 14.00 2.49
C LYS A 3 -5.69 12.61 3.13
N PRO A 4 -6.83 12.15 3.69
CA PRO A 4 -6.93 10.79 4.21
C PRO A 4 -7.07 9.78 3.07
N ILE A 5 -6.32 8.68 3.13
CA ILE A 5 -6.49 7.51 2.27
C ILE A 5 -6.60 6.27 3.14
N LEU A 6 -7.48 5.37 2.74
CA LEU A 6 -7.61 4.06 3.35
C LEU A 6 -6.71 3.06 2.61
N LEU A 7 -5.60 2.69 3.23
CA LEU A 7 -4.73 1.62 2.76
C LEU A 7 -5.26 0.30 3.33
N VAL A 8 -5.52 -0.68 2.47
CA VAL A 8 -6.00 -2.02 2.82
C VAL A 8 -4.86 -2.99 2.59
N CYS A 9 -4.42 -3.69 3.63
CA CYS A 9 -3.36 -4.68 3.57
C CYS A 9 -3.93 -6.09 3.72
N GLN A 10 -3.65 -6.94 2.73
CA GLN A 10 -3.99 -8.35 2.75
C GLN A 10 -2.80 -9.12 3.32
N GLY A 11 -2.96 -9.80 4.47
CA GLY A 11 -1.93 -10.67 5.05
C GLY A 11 -1.39 -10.30 6.44
N CYS A 12 -1.87 -9.22 7.09
CA CYS A 12 -1.42 -8.89 8.46
C CYS A 12 -1.97 -9.82 9.56
N LEU A 13 -2.90 -10.72 9.25
CA LEU A 13 -3.46 -11.69 10.20
C LEU A 13 -3.04 -13.09 9.76
N SER A 14 -2.08 -13.63 10.50
CA SER A 14 -1.50 -14.97 10.37
C SER A 14 -2.55 -16.07 10.24
N GLY A 15 -2.36 -16.95 9.25
CA GLY A 15 -2.66 -18.38 9.44
C GLY A 15 -3.82 -19.02 8.67
N GLU A 16 -4.62 -18.31 7.88
CA GLU A 16 -5.77 -18.94 7.21
C GLU A 16 -5.90 -18.52 5.73
N SER A 17 -5.87 -19.51 4.83
CA SER A 17 -6.05 -19.41 3.38
C SER A 17 -7.46 -19.00 2.94
N MET A 18 -8.16 -18.17 3.71
CA MET A 18 -9.48 -17.67 3.38
C MET A 18 -9.35 -16.32 2.71
N VAL A 19 -9.91 -16.18 1.50
CA VAL A 19 -9.99 -14.91 0.78
C VAL A 19 -10.91 -13.98 1.56
N LYS A 20 -10.38 -13.29 2.57
CA LYS A 20 -11.10 -12.31 3.39
C LYS A 20 -11.58 -11.18 2.48
N GLY A 21 -12.84 -10.76 2.64
CA GLY A 21 -13.36 -9.61 1.91
C GLY A 21 -12.56 -8.35 2.27
N ALA A 22 -12.51 -7.34 1.39
CA ALA A 22 -11.75 -6.10 1.66
C ALA A 22 -12.14 -5.39 2.97
N ARG A 23 -13.37 -5.63 3.47
CA ARG A 23 -13.86 -5.12 4.76
C ARG A 23 -13.25 -5.82 5.98
N GLU A 24 -12.82 -7.06 5.81
CA GLU A 24 -12.24 -7.92 6.86
C GLU A 24 -10.70 -7.83 6.90
N MET A 25 -10.11 -7.16 5.92
CA MET A 25 -8.68 -6.89 5.86
C MET A 25 -8.29 -5.74 6.81
N ALA A 26 -7.02 -5.71 7.22
CA ALA A 26 -6.49 -4.61 8.01
C ALA A 26 -6.53 -3.31 7.19
N GLN A 27 -7.11 -2.25 7.77
CA GLN A 27 -7.25 -0.95 7.11
C GLN A 27 -6.54 0.14 7.91
N PHE A 28 -5.74 0.94 7.21
CA PHE A 28 -4.95 2.02 7.79
C PHE A 28 -5.38 3.36 7.18
N LYS A 29 -5.72 4.33 8.03
CA LYS A 29 -6.01 5.71 7.59
C LYS A 29 -4.71 6.50 7.52
N LEU A 30 -4.18 6.68 6.31
CA LEU A 30 -2.96 7.45 6.06
C LEU A 30 -3.31 8.91 5.78
N ARG A 31 -2.56 9.84 6.38
CA ARG A 31 -2.63 11.26 6.05
C ARG A 31 -1.44 11.61 5.17
N ILE A 32 -1.70 11.99 3.92
CA ILE A 32 -0.65 12.17 2.92
C ILE A 32 -0.73 13.57 2.30
N PRO A 33 0.39 14.25 2.03
CA PRO A 33 0.39 15.52 1.32
C PRO A 33 -0.27 15.42 -0.05
N ASP A 34 -0.90 16.51 -0.49
CA ASP A 34 -1.61 16.59 -1.76
C ASP A 34 -0.71 16.28 -2.96
N GLU A 35 0.53 16.78 -2.94
CA GLU A 35 1.52 16.57 -4.00
C GLU A 35 1.88 15.09 -4.12
N LEU A 36 2.23 14.45 -3.00
CA LEU A 36 2.53 13.02 -2.96
C LEU A 36 1.34 12.17 -3.41
N LEU A 37 0.11 12.54 -3.02
CA LEU A 37 -1.08 11.85 -3.51
C LEU A 37 -1.26 11.98 -5.03
N LYS A 38 -0.97 13.15 -5.61
CA LYS A 38 -1.03 13.35 -7.07
C LYS A 38 -0.04 12.45 -7.78
N GLU A 39 1.19 12.37 -7.29
CA GLU A 39 2.23 11.48 -7.83
C GLU A 39 1.85 10.00 -7.72
N LEU A 40 1.33 9.57 -6.57
CA LEU A 40 0.89 8.19 -6.36
C LEU A 40 -0.26 7.81 -7.32
N LYS A 41 -1.20 8.73 -7.57
CA LYS A 41 -2.30 8.52 -8.53
C LYS A 41 -1.79 8.43 -9.96
N GLN A 42 -0.85 9.29 -10.34
CA GLN A 42 -0.26 9.27 -11.68
C GLN A 42 0.51 7.97 -11.92
N ALA A 43 1.39 7.59 -10.99
CA ALA A 43 2.13 6.34 -11.08
C ALA A 43 1.20 5.12 -11.11
N ALA A 44 0.17 5.08 -10.26
CA ALA A 44 -0.81 3.99 -10.27
C ALA A 44 -1.52 3.87 -11.63
N LYS A 45 -1.87 4.99 -12.26
CA LYS A 45 -2.49 5.04 -13.59
C LYS A 45 -1.54 4.51 -14.67
N GLU A 46 -0.29 4.99 -14.70
CA GLU A 46 0.74 4.56 -15.66
C GLU A 46 1.07 3.07 -15.53
N ASN A 47 1.04 2.55 -14.30
CA ASN A 47 1.34 1.14 -14.00
C ASN A 47 0.11 0.23 -14.09
N MET A 48 -1.07 0.75 -14.43
CA MET A 48 -2.34 0.00 -14.47
C MET A 48 -2.67 -0.71 -13.14
N ARG A 49 -2.50 -0.02 -12.01
CA ARG A 49 -2.79 -0.54 -10.66
C ARG A 49 -3.69 0.42 -9.88
N SER A 50 -4.29 -0.09 -8.80
CA SER A 50 -4.94 0.78 -7.82
C SER A 50 -3.89 1.54 -7.02
N VAL A 51 -4.26 2.71 -6.49
CA VAL A 51 -3.39 3.49 -5.57
C VAL A 51 -2.99 2.64 -4.36
N ASN A 52 -3.89 1.78 -3.87
CA ASN A 52 -3.60 0.84 -2.79
C ASN A 52 -2.44 -0.10 -3.14
N ALA A 53 -2.51 -0.73 -4.32
CA ALA A 53 -1.48 -1.66 -4.79
C ALA A 53 -0.13 -0.94 -5.04
N GLU A 54 -0.16 0.29 -5.56
CA GLU A 54 1.05 1.09 -5.76
C GLU A 54 1.73 1.45 -4.43
N ILE A 55 0.95 1.87 -3.42
CA ILE A 55 1.48 2.16 -2.08
C ILE A 55 2.08 0.90 -1.46
N LEU A 56 1.37 -0.22 -1.48
CA LEU A 56 1.87 -1.49 -0.95
C LEU A 56 3.16 -1.93 -1.65
N LEU A 57 3.22 -1.82 -2.98
CA LEU A 57 4.41 -2.15 -3.75
C LEU A 57 5.62 -1.31 -3.32
N ARG A 58 5.44 0.00 -3.13
CA ARG A 58 6.52 0.88 -2.66
C ARG A 58 6.98 0.51 -1.26
N LEU A 59 6.03 0.25 -0.35
CA LEU A 59 6.34 -0.16 1.03
C LEU A 59 7.10 -1.50 1.06
N VAL A 60 6.69 -2.47 0.26
CA VAL A 60 7.35 -3.79 0.16
C VAL A 60 8.71 -3.69 -0.52
N LYS A 61 8.84 -2.87 -1.57
CA LYS A 61 10.14 -2.66 -2.25
C LYS A 61 11.19 -2.03 -1.34
N GLU A 62 10.81 -1.06 -0.51
CA GLU A 62 11.71 -0.49 0.48
C GLU A 62 12.15 -1.53 1.53
N ASP A 63 11.25 -2.42 1.94
CA ASP A 63 11.58 -3.51 2.86
C ASP A 63 12.48 -4.59 2.21
N TYR A 64 12.26 -4.91 0.93
CA TYR A 64 13.14 -5.79 0.14
C TYR A 64 14.52 -5.18 -0.10
N ARG A 65 14.61 -3.87 -0.36
CA ARG A 65 15.88 -3.17 -0.54
C ARG A 65 16.74 -3.26 0.73
N LYS A 66 16.14 -3.07 1.91
CA LYS A 66 16.87 -3.18 3.18
C LYS A 66 17.35 -4.60 3.43
N ARG A 67 16.49 -5.61 3.24
CA ARG A 67 16.89 -7.01 3.38
C ARG A 67 18.01 -7.47 2.44
N ILE A 68 18.14 -6.90 1.25
CA ILE A 68 19.24 -7.22 0.32
C ILE A 68 20.54 -6.54 0.71
N ASN A 69 20.48 -5.33 1.29
CA ASN A 69 21.68 -4.60 1.72
C ASN A 69 22.23 -5.07 3.09
N ASP A 70 21.54 -5.99 3.75
CA ASP A 70 21.97 -6.62 5.01
C ASP A 70 22.72 -7.95 4.78
N PHE A 71 23.14 -8.27 3.54
CA PHE A 71 23.98 -9.43 3.18
C PHE A 71 25.28 -9.00 2.48
#